data_AF-A0A813IMP5-F1
#
_entry.id   AF-A0A813IMP5-F1
#
_cell.length_a   1.000
_cell.length_b   1.000
_cell.length_c   1.000
_cell.angle_alpha   90.00
_cell.angle_beta   90.00
_cell.angle_gamma   90.00
#
_symmetry.space_group_name_H-M   'P 1'
#
loop_
_entity.id
_entity.type
_entity.pdbx_description
1 polymer ?
#
loop_
_entity_poly.entity_id
_entity_poly.type
_entity_poly.pdbx_seq_one_letter_code
_entity_poly.pdbx_strand_id
1 'polypeptide(L)'
;MSTAQEKVFSVGNLDAVNAAHPHMDDPRFLTITNQMNNCLLRFTQFARCARELGEEDTRCKYQYYRAQCSCHESQLEDWMEHRARGSCHLDVLPDRSTINCRQ
;
A
#
# COMPACT_ATOMS: atom_id res chain seq x y z
N MET A 1 7.90 25.93 -24.46
CA MET A 1 6.44 25.65 -24.54
C MET A 1 6.21 24.34 -23.80
N SER A 2 5.59 24.39 -22.61
CA SER A 2 5.34 23.18 -21.84
C SER A 2 4.17 22.39 -22.47
N THR A 3 4.33 21.08 -22.53
CA THR A 3 3.39 20.10 -23.07
C THR A 3 2.10 20.05 -22.22
N ALA A 4 0.99 19.58 -22.81
CA ALA A 4 -0.28 19.45 -22.10
C ALA A 4 -0.18 18.62 -20.81
N GLN A 5 0.76 17.68 -20.77
CA GLN A 5 1.04 16.82 -19.62
C GLN A 5 1.75 17.57 -18.49
N GLU A 6 2.66 18.49 -18.80
CA GLU A 6 3.32 19.36 -17.80
C GLU A 6 2.35 20.38 -17.18
N LYS A 7 1.27 20.75 -17.87
CA LYS A 7 0.23 21.64 -17.32
C LYS A 7 -0.61 20.98 -16.24
N VAL A 8 -0.78 19.65 -16.28
CA VAL A 8 -1.50 18.89 -15.23
C VAL A 8 -0.75 18.94 -13.90
N PHE A 9 0.58 18.95 -13.94
CA PHE A 9 1.44 19.07 -12.75
C PHE A 9 1.54 20.51 -12.21
N SER A 10 1.06 21.51 -12.96
CA SER A 10 1.32 22.94 -12.69
C SER A 10 0.18 23.64 -11.92
N VAL A 11 -1.00 23.02 -11.76
CA VAL A 11 -2.17 23.71 -11.20
C VAL A 11 -2.92 22.88 -10.15
N GLY A 12 -2.57 23.12 -8.87
CA GLY A 12 -3.54 23.35 -7.79
C GLY A 12 -4.36 22.21 -7.22
N ASN A 13 -4.36 20.99 -7.78
CA ASN A 13 -5.13 19.88 -7.22
C ASN A 13 -4.29 18.60 -7.12
N LEU A 14 -3.54 18.49 -6.02
CA LEU A 14 -2.76 17.30 -5.66
C LEU A 14 -3.63 16.04 -5.62
N ASP A 15 -4.91 16.15 -5.26
CA ASP A 15 -5.82 15.00 -5.21
C ASP A 15 -6.11 14.45 -6.60
N ALA A 16 -6.22 15.30 -7.63
CA ALA A 16 -6.42 14.85 -9.00
C ALA A 16 -5.18 14.13 -9.56
N VAL A 17 -3.97 14.58 -9.19
CA VAL A 17 -2.71 13.93 -9.57
C VAL A 17 -2.56 12.59 -8.85
N ASN A 18 -2.88 12.53 -7.55
CA ASN A 18 -2.87 11.30 -6.77
C ASN A 18 -3.91 10.29 -7.26
N ALA A 19 -5.10 10.76 -7.67
CA ALA A 19 -6.13 9.91 -8.24
C ALA A 19 -5.72 9.28 -9.58
N ALA A 20 -4.96 10.01 -10.40
CA ALA A 20 -4.42 9.48 -11.66
C ALA A 20 -3.27 8.47 -11.44
N HIS A 21 -2.53 8.60 -10.33
CA HIS A 21 -1.38 7.78 -10.01
C HIS A 21 -1.42 7.25 -8.57
N PRO A 22 -2.42 6.42 -8.21
CA PRO A 22 -2.64 6.00 -6.82
C PRO A 22 -1.53 5.09 -6.27
N HIS A 23 -0.68 4.54 -7.14
CA HIS A 23 0.51 3.76 -6.79
C HIS A 23 1.75 4.61 -6.48
N MET A 24 1.72 5.91 -6.80
CA MET A 24 2.81 6.88 -6.62
C MET A 24 2.57 7.77 -5.39
N ASP A 25 1.83 7.27 -4.41
CA ASP A 25 1.44 8.03 -3.22
C ASP A 25 2.56 8.14 -2.17
N ASP A 26 3.61 7.33 -2.27
CA ASP A 26 4.77 7.34 -1.37
C ASP A 26 5.99 8.00 -2.01
N PRO A 27 6.45 9.16 -1.49
CA PRO A 27 7.62 9.83 -2.03
C PRO A 27 8.90 8.99 -1.95
N ARG A 28 8.97 7.99 -1.06
CA ARG A 28 10.14 7.10 -0.92
C ARG A 28 10.33 6.15 -2.10
N PHE A 29 9.27 5.89 -2.87
CA PHE A 29 9.29 4.93 -3.98
C PHE A 29 9.15 5.58 -5.37
N LEU A 30 9.02 6.91 -5.45
CA LEU A 30 8.81 7.64 -6.71
C LEU A 30 9.94 7.46 -7.74
N THR A 31 11.18 7.31 -7.27
CA THR A 31 12.36 7.21 -8.15
C THR A 31 12.74 5.77 -8.48
N ILE A 32 12.03 4.79 -7.90
CA ILE A 32 12.39 3.38 -7.97
C ILE A 32 11.58 2.70 -9.07
N THR A 33 12.25 2.13 -10.06
CA THR A 33 11.57 1.37 -11.13
C THR A 33 11.00 0.04 -10.61
N ASN A 34 11.67 -0.58 -9.64
CA ASN A 34 11.18 -1.79 -8.98
C ASN A 34 10.19 -1.47 -7.86
N GLN A 35 8.89 -1.57 -8.17
CA GLN A 35 7.79 -1.29 -7.22
C GLN A 35 7.51 -2.44 -6.24
N MET A 36 8.28 -3.55 -6.28
CA MET A 36 8.07 -4.69 -5.39
C MET A 36 8.17 -4.31 -3.90
N ASN A 37 9.12 -3.43 -3.56
CA ASN A 37 9.30 -2.97 -2.19
C ASN A 37 8.12 -2.11 -1.71
N ASN A 38 7.50 -1.34 -2.62
CA ASN A 38 6.30 -0.57 -2.33
C ASN A 38 5.11 -1.52 -2.08
N CYS A 39 4.93 -2.50 -2.97
CA CYS A 39 3.92 -3.55 -2.82
C CYS A 39 4.04 -4.31 -1.47
N LEU A 40 5.23 -4.80 -1.14
CA LEU A 40 5.49 -5.51 0.13
C LEU A 40 5.15 -4.64 1.35
N LEU A 41 5.56 -3.37 1.34
CA LEU A 41 5.24 -2.44 2.41
C LEU A 41 3.72 -2.25 2.54
N ARG A 42 3.02 -2.00 1.44
CA ARG A 42 1.57 -1.75 1.43
C ARG A 42 0.79 -2.95 1.92
N PHE A 43 1.15 -4.15 1.48
CA PHE A 43 0.51 -5.37 1.97
C PHE A 43 0.79 -5.62 3.45
N THR A 44 2.01 -5.37 3.93
CA THR A 44 2.35 -5.50 5.36
C THR A 44 1.54 -4.53 6.23
N GLN A 45 1.32 -3.29 5.76
CA GLN A 45 0.47 -2.30 6.43
C GLN A 45 -0.98 -2.78 6.53
N PHE A 46 -1.52 -3.33 5.44
CA PHE A 46 -2.85 -3.93 5.44
C PHE A 46 -2.94 -5.11 6.42
N ALA A 47 -2.05 -6.10 6.31
CA ALA A 47 -2.08 -7.31 7.12
C ALA A 47 -2.06 -6.98 8.62
N ARG A 48 -1.21 -6.01 9.00
CA ARG A 48 -1.16 -5.50 10.37
C ARG A 48 -2.45 -4.81 10.81
N CYS A 49 -2.97 -3.91 9.99
CA CYS A 49 -4.24 -3.24 10.28
C CYS A 49 -5.34 -4.27 10.53
N ALA A 50 -5.47 -5.23 9.62
CA ALA A 50 -6.49 -6.26 9.68
C ALA A 50 -6.33 -7.20 10.89
N ARG A 51 -5.10 -7.41 11.38
CA ARG A 51 -4.83 -8.16 12.62
C ARG A 51 -5.18 -7.37 13.89
N GLU A 52 -4.92 -6.06 13.92
CA GLU A 52 -5.14 -5.23 15.10
C GLU A 52 -6.60 -4.75 15.24
N LEU A 53 -7.27 -4.47 14.12
CA LEU A 53 -8.57 -3.80 14.08
C LEU A 53 -9.67 -4.64 13.44
N GLY A 54 -9.30 -5.70 12.74
CA GLY A 54 -10.19 -6.48 11.88
C GLY A 54 -10.18 -5.97 10.44
N GLU A 55 -10.36 -6.91 9.50
CA GLU A 55 -10.34 -6.64 8.06
C GLU A 55 -11.51 -5.75 7.60
N GLU A 56 -12.61 -5.78 8.34
CA GLU A 56 -13.81 -5.00 8.03
C GLU A 56 -13.71 -3.51 8.41
N ASP A 57 -12.71 -3.11 9.22
CA ASP A 57 -12.47 -1.71 9.60
C ASP A 57 -12.17 -0.89 8.33
N THR A 58 -12.81 0.28 8.22
CA THR A 58 -12.70 1.16 7.05
C THR A 58 -11.27 1.57 6.76
N ARG A 59 -10.43 1.72 7.80
CA ARG A 59 -9.00 2.02 7.64
C ARG A 59 -8.27 0.86 6.99
N CYS A 60 -8.59 -0.38 7.36
CA CYS A 60 -7.93 -1.56 6.81
C CYS A 60 -8.35 -1.84 5.38
N LYS A 61 -9.63 -1.61 5.05
CA LYS A 61 -10.11 -1.60 3.65
C LYS A 61 -9.35 -0.58 2.79
N TYR A 62 -9.10 0.61 3.33
CA TYR A 62 -8.31 1.61 2.63
C TYR A 62 -6.84 1.20 2.46
N GLN A 63 -6.22 0.55 3.46
CA GLN A 63 -4.87 0.01 3.30
C GLN A 63 -4.82 -1.11 2.24
N TYR A 64 -5.84 -1.96 2.19
CA TYR A 64 -5.94 -3.00 1.16
C TYR A 64 -6.04 -2.39 -0.24
N TYR A 65 -6.88 -1.36 -0.41
CA TYR A 65 -6.97 -0.61 -1.66
C TYR A 65 -5.61 -0.07 -2.13
N ARG A 66 -4.79 0.47 -1.22
CA ARG A 66 -3.44 0.95 -1.56
C ARG A 66 -2.48 -0.18 -1.93
N ALA A 67 -2.65 -1.37 -1.35
CA ALA A 67 -1.94 -2.57 -1.79
C ALA A 67 -2.38 -2.99 -3.20
N GLN A 68 -3.67 -2.94 -3.52
CA GLN A 68 -4.20 -3.18 -4.87
C GLN A 68 -3.65 -2.23 -5.93
N CYS A 69 -3.40 -0.97 -5.56
CA CYS A 69 -2.79 -0.02 -6.50
C CYS A 69 -1.32 -0.33 -6.80
N SER A 70 -0.58 -0.92 -5.86
CA SER A 70 0.89 -1.06 -5.95
C SER A 70 1.37 -2.48 -6.28
N CYS A 71 0.54 -3.50 -6.02
CA CYS A 71 0.86 -4.90 -6.23
C CYS A 71 0.23 -5.46 -7.50
N HIS A 72 0.85 -6.49 -8.07
CA HIS A 72 0.20 -7.30 -9.09
C HIS A 72 -0.88 -8.19 -8.45
N GLU A 73 -2.00 -8.40 -9.14
CA GLU A 73 -3.16 -9.15 -8.63
C GLU A 73 -2.78 -10.55 -8.14
N SER A 74 -1.98 -11.30 -8.92
CA SER A 74 -1.53 -12.64 -8.53
C SER A 74 -0.77 -12.67 -7.19
N GLN A 75 0.00 -11.63 -6.87
CA GLN A 75 0.71 -11.57 -5.60
C GLN A 75 -0.23 -11.34 -4.42
N LEU A 76 -1.27 -10.53 -4.64
CA LEU A 76 -2.29 -10.27 -3.62
C LEU A 76 -3.09 -11.53 -3.34
N GLU A 77 -3.51 -12.25 -4.38
CA GLU A 77 -4.22 -13.53 -4.24
C GLU A 77 -3.38 -14.53 -3.43
N ASP A 78 -2.12 -14.74 -3.81
CA ASP A 78 -1.20 -15.63 -3.11
C ASP A 78 -1.05 -15.25 -1.63
N TRP A 79 -0.80 -13.97 -1.34
CA TRP A 79 -0.58 -13.52 0.04
C TRP A 79 -1.85 -13.52 0.89
N MET A 80 -3.01 -13.25 0.30
CA MET A 80 -4.31 -13.36 0.95
C MET A 80 -4.63 -14.82 1.28
N GLU A 81 -4.33 -15.75 0.38
CA GLU A 81 -4.46 -17.18 0.65
C GLU A 81 -3.54 -17.62 1.79
N HIS A 82 -2.28 -17.21 1.77
CA HIS A 82 -1.36 -17.47 2.87
C HIS A 82 -1.84 -16.88 4.19
N ARG A 83 -2.49 -15.70 4.17
CA ARG A 83 -3.02 -15.04 5.36
C ARG A 83 -4.23 -15.77 5.92
N ALA A 84 -5.17 -16.20 5.07
CA ALA A 84 -6.30 -17.03 5.47
C ALA A 84 -5.85 -18.35 6.11
N ARG A 85 -4.72 -18.91 5.66
CA ARG A 85 -4.08 -20.11 6.24
C ARG A 85 -3.22 -19.84 7.47
N GLY A 86 -2.99 -18.58 7.85
CA GLY A 86 -2.10 -18.21 8.97
C GLY A 86 -0.60 -18.39 8.70
N SER A 87 -0.20 -18.51 7.43
CA SER A 87 1.20 -18.76 7.00
C SER A 87 1.87 -17.54 6.36
N CYS A 88 1.17 -16.40 6.28
CA CYS A 88 1.69 -15.19 5.63
C CYS A 88 2.77 -14.54 6.50
N HIS A 89 4.02 -14.58 6.04
CA HIS A 89 5.15 -13.95 6.74
C HIS A 89 5.02 -12.42 6.87
N LEU A 90 4.22 -11.77 6.02
CA LEU A 90 3.93 -10.34 6.07
C LEU A 90 2.91 -10.00 7.18
N ASP A 91 2.13 -11.00 7.61
CA ASP A 91 1.18 -10.89 8.73
C ASP A 91 1.86 -11.22 10.07
N VAL A 92 3.00 -11.92 10.06
CA VAL A 92 3.71 -12.33 11.29
C VAL A 92 4.87 -11.36 11.56
N LEU A 93 4.59 -10.27 12.27
CA LEU A 93 5.65 -9.45 12.87
C LEU A 93 5.93 -9.91 14.31
N PRO A 94 7.20 -9.98 14.75
CA PRO A 94 7.51 -10.28 16.15
C PRO A 94 6.84 -9.24 17.05
N ASP A 95 5.99 -9.69 17.98
CA ASP A 95 5.27 -8.78 18.88
C ASP A 95 6.21 -7.83 19.64
N ARG A 96 7.45 -8.26 19.88
CA ARG A 96 8.47 -7.49 20.61
C ARG A 96 9.09 -6.34 19.81
N SER A 97 9.19 -6.44 18.49
CA SER A 97 9.84 -5.41 17.66
C SER A 97 8.92 -4.25 17.30
N THR A 98 7.65 -4.30 17.71
CA THR A 98 6.63 -3.36 17.23
C THR A 98 5.77 -2.75 18.33
N ILE A 99 6.21 -2.87 19.59
CA ILE A 99 5.56 -2.26 20.75
C ILE A 99 5.40 -0.73 20.60
N ASN A 100 6.37 -0.10 19.92
CA ASN A 100 6.38 1.34 19.66
C ASN A 100 5.57 1.76 18.43
N CYS A 101 5.09 0.80 17.63
CA CYS A 101 4.33 1.05 16.40
C CYS A 101 2.81 0.96 16.61
N ARG A 102 2.34 0.66 17.83
CA ARG A 102 0.92 0.49 18.21
C ARG A 102 0.24 1.81 18.65
N GLN A 103 0.78 2.97 18.26
CA GLN A 103 0.22 4.27 18.63
C GLN A 103 -0.96 4.66 17.74
#